data_AF-A0A0Q8CUR7-F1
#
_entry.id   AF-A0A0Q8CUR7-F1
#
_cell.length_a   1.000
_cell.length_b   1.000
_cell.length_c   1.000
_cell.angle_alpha   90.00
_cell.angle_beta   90.00
_cell.angle_gamma   90.00
#
_symmetry.space_group_name_H-M   'P 1'
#
loop_
_entity.id
_entity.type
_entity.pdbx_description
1 polymer ?
#
loop_
_entity_poly.entity_id
_entity_poly.type
_entity_poly.pdbx_seq_one_letter_code
_entity_poly.pdbx_strand_id
1 'polypeptide(L)'
;MLRRLLGWFDREGADAAFRAALPPLEVSPELVAQAIEAFGHGDRAEAQIEAEVLRLAGHPLTARRLVDVTAEAFGLTLIAHIPECAGVVLPATFSARGRNGRWHTIECAREPIFALAAATAMRMLHDEGPSEAFNTIALRSASLTTVNRALHKGDSLDGGELSGPAFIGLPAELYVAP
;
A
#
# COMPACT_ATOMS: atom_id res chain seq x y z
N MET A 1 -1.21 -16.28 10.20
CA MET A 1 -1.95 -16.66 8.98
C MET A 1 -1.57 -15.83 7.74
N LEU A 2 -0.55 -14.95 7.81
CA LEU A 2 0.16 -14.32 6.67
C LEU A 2 0.56 -15.28 5.52
N ARG A 3 0.72 -16.57 5.82
CA ARG A 3 1.19 -17.60 4.88
C ARG A 3 0.21 -17.98 3.78
N ARG A 4 -1.07 -17.60 3.81
CA ARG A 4 -2.03 -18.09 2.79
C ARG A 4 -2.08 -17.26 1.51
N LEU A 5 -1.86 -15.94 1.59
CA LEU A 5 -1.66 -15.12 0.38
C LEU A 5 -0.19 -15.01 -0.03
N LEU A 6 0.75 -15.04 0.93
CA LEU A 6 2.17 -15.27 0.62
C LEU A 6 2.36 -16.66 0.00
N GLY A 7 1.65 -17.68 0.48
CA GLY A 7 1.72 -19.05 -0.03
C GLY A 7 1.13 -19.25 -1.43
N TRP A 8 0.40 -18.26 -1.97
CA TRP A 8 -0.03 -18.26 -3.37
C TRP A 8 1.09 -17.85 -4.32
N PHE A 9 2.05 -17.06 -3.84
CA PHE A 9 3.23 -16.62 -4.60
C PHE A 9 4.52 -17.41 -4.26
N ASP A 10 4.57 -18.16 -3.15
CA ASP A 10 5.77 -18.92 -2.75
C ASP A 10 5.81 -20.38 -3.24
N ARG A 11 4.77 -20.87 -3.93
CA ARG A 11 4.74 -22.23 -4.53
C ARG A 11 3.99 -22.24 -5.85
N GLU A 12 4.70 -22.39 -6.96
CA GLU A 12 4.20 -22.69 -8.32
C GLU A 12 3.17 -21.71 -8.95
N GLY A 13 2.46 -20.89 -8.15
CA GLY A 13 1.40 -19.95 -8.56
C GLY A 13 1.89 -18.53 -8.88
N ALA A 14 3.06 -18.10 -8.35
CA ALA A 14 3.71 -16.89 -8.85
C ALA A 14 4.00 -16.99 -10.35
N ASP A 15 4.34 -18.19 -10.82
CA ASP A 15 4.56 -18.47 -12.23
C ASP A 15 3.25 -18.33 -13.05
N ALA A 16 2.09 -18.66 -12.47
CA ALA A 16 0.79 -18.54 -13.14
C ALA A 16 0.27 -17.09 -13.19
N ALA A 17 0.37 -16.32 -12.09
CA ALA A 17 0.01 -14.89 -12.05
C ALA A 17 0.93 -14.04 -12.95
N PHE A 18 2.15 -14.51 -13.16
CA PHE A 18 3.15 -13.91 -14.04
C PHE A 18 3.04 -14.39 -15.50
N ARG A 19 2.42 -15.55 -15.73
CA ARG A 19 2.00 -16.04 -17.06
C ARG A 19 0.70 -15.40 -17.55
N ALA A 20 -0.14 -14.90 -16.64
CA ALA A 20 -1.27 -14.04 -16.99
C ALA A 20 -0.75 -12.69 -17.51
N ALA A 21 -1.39 -12.13 -18.54
CA ALA A 21 -1.06 -10.79 -19.00
C ALA A 21 -1.19 -9.80 -17.84
N LEU A 22 -0.18 -8.93 -17.65
CA LEU A 22 -0.24 -7.88 -16.65
C LEU A 22 -1.52 -7.05 -16.88
N PRO A 23 -2.29 -6.74 -15.82
CA PRO A 23 -3.45 -5.87 -15.98
C PRO A 23 -2.97 -4.47 -16.40
N PRO A 24 -3.82 -3.68 -17.08
CA PRO A 24 -3.55 -2.27 -17.27
C PRO A 24 -3.22 -1.59 -15.95
N LEU A 25 -2.29 -0.63 -16.00
CA LEU A 25 -1.97 0.19 -14.83
C LEU A 25 -3.16 1.08 -14.43
N GLU A 26 -3.97 1.48 -15.41
CA GLU A 26 -5.15 2.32 -15.21
C GLU A 26 -6.15 1.65 -14.26
N VAL A 27 -6.57 2.42 -13.26
CA VAL A 27 -7.59 2.06 -12.27
C VAL A 27 -8.47 3.28 -12.07
N SER A 28 -9.78 3.06 -11.98
CA SER A 28 -10.72 4.17 -11.86
C SER A 28 -10.73 4.73 -10.44
N PRO A 29 -10.97 6.04 -10.27
CA PRO A 29 -11.17 6.64 -8.94
C PRO A 29 -12.27 5.94 -8.14
N GLU A 30 -13.33 5.48 -8.81
CA GLU A 30 -14.45 4.77 -8.19
C GLU A 30 -14.00 3.43 -7.60
N LEU A 31 -13.12 2.69 -8.29
CA LEU A 31 -12.59 1.42 -7.79
C LEU A 31 -11.72 1.65 -6.56
N VAL A 32 -10.89 2.70 -6.54
CA VAL A 32 -10.08 3.05 -5.36
C VAL A 32 -10.97 3.44 -4.19
N ALA A 33 -12.02 4.25 -4.43
CA ALA A 33 -12.99 4.62 -3.40
C ALA A 33 -13.73 3.40 -2.83
N GLN A 34 -14.23 2.50 -3.68
CA GLN A 34 -14.87 1.25 -3.26
C GLN A 34 -13.92 0.34 -2.47
N ALA A 35 -12.65 0.27 -2.90
CA ALA A 35 -11.64 -0.46 -2.16
C ALA A 35 -11.45 0.13 -0.76
N ILE A 36 -11.28 1.45 -0.63
CA ILE A 36 -11.18 2.17 0.65
C ILE A 36 -12.39 1.89 1.55
N GLU A 37 -13.60 1.96 1.01
CA GLU A 37 -14.82 1.61 1.74
C GLU A 37 -14.79 0.17 2.26
N ALA A 38 -14.24 -0.78 1.48
CA ALA A 38 -14.12 -2.17 1.91
C ALA A 38 -13.22 -2.34 3.16
N PHE A 39 -12.28 -1.42 3.41
CA PHE A 39 -11.50 -1.39 4.67
C PHE A 39 -12.29 -0.81 5.84
N GLY A 40 -13.16 0.17 5.60
CA GLY A 40 -13.82 0.96 6.65
C GLY A 40 -14.94 0.26 7.42
N HIS A 41 -15.26 -0.99 7.08
CA HIS A 41 -16.35 -1.73 7.73
C HIS A 41 -15.85 -2.57 8.93
N GLY A 42 -15.61 -1.93 10.09
CA GLY A 42 -15.48 -2.55 11.43
C GLY A 42 -14.52 -3.73 11.58
N ASP A 43 -14.79 -4.61 12.57
CA ASP A 43 -14.04 -5.81 13.01
C ASP A 43 -13.82 -6.91 11.94
N ARG A 44 -13.90 -6.58 10.65
CA ARG A 44 -13.65 -7.52 9.56
C ARG A 44 -12.22 -8.04 9.64
N ALA A 45 -12.11 -9.37 9.60
CA ALA A 45 -10.82 -10.03 9.50
C ALA A 45 -10.15 -9.63 8.17
N GLU A 46 -8.82 -9.52 8.19
CA GLU A 46 -7.98 -9.18 7.02
C GLU A 46 -8.37 -9.98 5.76
N ALA A 47 -8.54 -11.30 5.92
CA ALA A 47 -8.94 -12.18 4.82
C ALA A 47 -10.30 -11.84 4.19
N GLN A 48 -11.24 -11.27 4.95
CA GLN A 48 -12.53 -10.85 4.43
C GLN A 48 -12.40 -9.56 3.60
N ILE A 49 -11.49 -8.67 3.99
CA ILE A 49 -11.23 -7.43 3.25
C ILE A 49 -10.51 -7.76 1.94
N GLU A 50 -9.49 -8.63 1.99
CA GLU A 50 -8.77 -9.08 0.80
C GLU A 50 -9.68 -9.80 -0.20
N ALA A 51 -10.60 -10.66 0.28
CA ALA A 51 -11.57 -11.34 -0.57
C ALA A 51 -12.54 -10.35 -1.25
N GLU A 52 -12.97 -9.32 -0.53
CA GLU A 52 -13.85 -8.29 -1.07
C GLU A 52 -13.14 -7.39 -2.08
N VAL A 53 -11.92 -6.94 -1.78
CA VAL A 53 -11.10 -6.17 -2.71
C VAL A 53 -10.78 -6.99 -3.96
N LEU A 54 -10.53 -8.29 -3.83
CA LEU A 54 -10.38 -9.18 -4.99
C LEU A 54 -11.64 -9.26 -5.85
N ARG A 55 -12.81 -9.39 -5.20
CA ARG A 55 -14.10 -9.41 -5.89
C ARG A 55 -14.37 -8.11 -6.65
N LEU A 56 -14.05 -6.96 -6.06
CA LEU A 56 -14.17 -5.63 -6.67
C LEU A 56 -13.20 -5.46 -7.85
N ALA A 57 -11.94 -5.83 -7.65
CA ALA A 57 -10.88 -5.64 -8.63
C ALA A 57 -10.99 -6.57 -9.85
N GLY A 58 -11.62 -7.74 -9.69
CA GLY A 58 -11.72 -8.77 -10.74
C GLY A 58 -10.38 -9.38 -11.18
N HIS A 59 -9.25 -8.92 -10.61
CA HIS A 59 -7.91 -9.36 -10.96
C HIS A 59 -6.99 -9.40 -9.72
N PRO A 60 -6.26 -10.50 -9.45
CA PRO A 60 -5.44 -10.64 -8.25
C PRO A 60 -4.34 -9.58 -8.08
N LEU A 61 -3.65 -9.19 -9.16
CA LEU A 61 -2.63 -8.14 -9.06
C LEU A 61 -3.24 -6.76 -8.78
N THR A 62 -4.41 -6.46 -9.35
CA THR A 62 -5.10 -5.19 -9.09
C THR A 62 -5.58 -5.15 -7.65
N ALA A 63 -6.10 -6.27 -7.12
CA ALA A 63 -6.47 -6.39 -5.72
C ALA A 63 -5.28 -6.19 -4.77
N ARG A 64 -4.13 -6.80 -5.07
CA ARG A 64 -2.89 -6.62 -4.31
C ARG A 64 -2.42 -5.17 -4.32
N ARG A 65 -2.45 -4.50 -5.48
CA ARG A 65 -2.14 -3.06 -5.57
C ARG A 65 -3.09 -2.24 -4.69
N LEU A 66 -4.41 -2.49 -4.77
CA LEU A 66 -5.40 -1.80 -3.94
C LEU A 66 -5.20 -2.04 -2.45
N VAL A 67 -4.77 -3.24 -2.03
CA VAL A 67 -4.51 -3.53 -0.61
C VAL A 67 -3.26 -2.79 -0.12
N ASP A 68 -2.13 -3.04 -0.78
CA ASP A 68 -0.83 -2.62 -0.26
C ASP A 68 -0.59 -1.12 -0.49
N VAL A 69 -0.90 -0.60 -1.69
CA VAL A 69 -0.61 0.79 -2.04
C VAL A 69 -1.54 1.76 -1.28
N THR A 70 -2.81 1.40 -1.12
CA THR A 70 -3.76 2.22 -0.34
C THR A 70 -3.31 2.33 1.11
N ALA A 71 -2.90 1.21 1.71
CA ALA A 71 -2.38 1.20 3.06
C ALA A 71 -1.17 2.14 3.21
N GLU A 72 -0.20 2.07 2.30
CA GLU A 72 0.99 2.94 2.35
C GLU A 72 0.65 4.42 2.15
N ALA A 73 -0.24 4.75 1.21
CA ALA A 73 -0.67 6.12 1.00
C ALA A 73 -1.33 6.72 2.26
N PHE A 74 -2.17 5.95 2.95
CA PHE A 74 -2.79 6.36 4.22
C PHE A 74 -1.75 6.47 5.34
N GLY A 75 -0.85 5.49 5.47
CA GLY A 75 0.21 5.50 6.47
C GLY A 75 1.14 6.70 6.32
N LEU A 76 1.59 7.00 5.11
CA LEU A 76 2.43 8.16 4.82
C LEU A 76 1.69 9.48 5.04
N THR A 77 0.40 9.53 4.71
CA THR A 77 -0.44 10.70 5.04
C THR A 77 -0.52 10.91 6.55
N LEU A 78 -0.69 9.85 7.34
CA LEU A 78 -0.69 9.95 8.80
C LEU A 78 0.66 10.41 9.33
N ILE A 79 1.77 9.82 8.87
CA ILE A 79 3.13 10.21 9.29
C ILE A 79 3.35 11.72 9.06
N ALA A 80 2.92 12.25 7.91
CA ALA A 80 3.03 13.67 7.60
C ALA A 80 2.32 14.60 8.61
N HIS A 81 1.39 14.07 9.41
CA HIS A 81 0.61 14.81 10.41
C HIS A 81 1.01 14.48 11.86
N ILE A 82 1.99 13.61 12.08
CA ILE A 82 2.54 13.34 13.41
C ILE A 82 3.55 14.46 13.74
N PRO A 83 3.38 15.24 14.82
CA PRO A 83 4.29 16.33 15.18
C PRO A 83 5.75 15.90 15.31
N GLU A 84 5.99 14.71 15.88
CA GLU A 84 7.31 14.10 16.05
C GLU A 84 7.99 13.71 14.73
N CYS A 85 7.23 13.71 13.62
CA CYS A 85 7.71 13.40 12.27
C CYS A 85 7.84 14.64 11.37
N ALA A 86 7.66 15.86 11.89
CA ALA A 86 7.66 17.09 11.08
C ALA A 86 8.95 17.31 10.26
N GLY A 87 10.09 16.81 10.75
CA GLY A 87 11.39 16.88 10.07
C GLY A 87 11.74 15.66 9.20
N VAL A 88 10.83 14.68 9.07
CA VAL A 88 11.08 13.45 8.31
C VAL A 88 10.86 13.69 6.82
N VAL A 89 11.83 13.28 6.00
CA VAL A 89 11.66 13.21 4.54
C VAL A 89 10.90 11.93 4.20
N LEU A 90 9.69 12.09 3.65
CA LEU A 90 8.86 10.98 3.21
C LEU A 90 9.34 10.42 1.86
N PRO A 91 9.17 9.11 1.62
CA PRO A 91 9.60 8.50 0.37
C PRO A 91 8.79 8.98 -0.83
N ALA A 92 9.50 9.36 -1.89
CA ALA A 92 8.93 9.58 -3.22
C ALA A 92 8.94 8.32 -4.11
N THR A 93 9.55 7.24 -3.61
CA THR A 93 9.74 5.99 -4.36
C THR A 93 9.30 4.78 -3.56
N PHE A 94 9.09 3.66 -4.25
CA PHE A 94 8.90 2.33 -3.67
C PHE A 94 9.78 1.31 -4.39
N SER A 95 9.90 0.11 -3.83
CA SER A 95 10.65 -0.99 -4.45
C SER A 95 9.73 -2.13 -4.87
N ALA A 96 9.92 -2.65 -6.08
CA ALA A 96 9.25 -3.84 -6.59
C ALA A 96 10.28 -4.81 -7.20
N ARG A 97 9.96 -6.11 -7.20
CA ARG A 97 10.87 -7.14 -7.71
C ARG A 97 10.50 -7.52 -9.14
N GLY A 98 11.47 -7.45 -10.04
CA GLY A 98 11.30 -7.87 -11.43
C GLY A 98 11.44 -9.39 -11.62
N ARG A 99 11.14 -9.85 -12.84
CA ARG A 99 11.21 -11.26 -13.26
C ARG A 99 12.59 -11.88 -13.09
N ASN A 100 13.61 -11.06 -13.31
CA ASN A 100 15.02 -11.42 -13.15
C ASN A 100 15.45 -11.52 -11.67
N GLY A 101 14.51 -11.33 -10.73
CA GLY A 101 14.76 -11.36 -9.30
C GLY A 101 15.45 -10.12 -8.74
N ARG A 102 15.68 -9.07 -9.56
CA ARG A 102 16.27 -7.79 -9.14
C ARG A 102 15.20 -6.87 -8.57
N TRP A 103 15.59 -6.09 -7.58
CA TRP A 103 14.77 -5.00 -7.05
C TRP A 103 14.93 -3.76 -7.91
N HIS A 104 13.81 -3.09 -8.17
CA HIS A 104 13.74 -1.83 -8.91
C HIS A 104 13.13 -0.76 -8.01
N THR A 105 13.80 0.39 -7.93
CA THR A 105 13.26 1.61 -7.33
C THR A 105 12.38 2.32 -8.36
N ILE A 106 11.15 2.63 -7.97
CA ILE A 106 10.11 3.15 -8.84
C ILE A 106 9.51 4.38 -8.18
N GLU A 107 9.33 5.45 -8.95
CA GLU A 107 8.63 6.67 -8.50
C GLU A 107 7.18 6.35 -8.12
N CYS A 108 6.73 6.83 -6.95
CA CYS A 108 5.33 6.67 -6.51
C CYS A 108 4.33 7.24 -7.53
N ALA A 109 4.74 8.27 -8.29
CA ALA A 109 3.93 8.85 -9.37
C ALA A 109 3.59 7.86 -10.52
N ARG A 110 4.29 6.72 -10.62
CA ARG A 110 3.98 5.65 -11.59
C ARG A 110 2.86 4.72 -11.13
N GLU A 111 2.40 4.84 -9.89
CA GLU A 111 1.32 4.04 -9.34
C GLU A 111 0.06 4.92 -9.14
N PRO A 112 -0.95 4.84 -10.03
CA PRO A 112 -2.15 5.67 -9.97
C PRO A 112 -2.93 5.58 -8.64
N ILE A 113 -2.90 4.43 -7.97
CA ILE A 113 -3.61 4.24 -6.69
C ILE A 113 -3.03 5.17 -5.63
N PHE A 114 -1.72 5.43 -5.66
CA PHE A 114 -1.04 6.19 -4.62
C PHE A 114 -1.61 7.61 -4.50
N ALA A 115 -1.72 8.32 -5.64
CA ALA A 115 -2.24 9.69 -5.66
C ALA A 115 -3.73 9.75 -5.24
N LEU A 116 -4.54 8.81 -5.73
CA LEU A 116 -5.97 8.75 -5.42
C LEU A 116 -6.23 8.41 -3.94
N ALA A 117 -5.47 7.46 -3.41
CA ALA A 117 -5.55 7.06 -2.00
C ALA A 117 -5.05 8.16 -1.08
N ALA A 118 -3.92 8.82 -1.39
CA ALA A 118 -3.38 9.92 -0.60
C ALA A 118 -4.35 11.12 -0.57
N ALA A 119 -4.93 11.49 -1.71
CA ALA A 119 -5.95 12.55 -1.77
C ALA A 119 -7.19 12.22 -0.91
N THR A 120 -7.59 10.94 -0.87
CA THR A 120 -8.71 10.49 -0.03
C THR A 120 -8.33 10.48 1.45
N ALA A 121 -7.14 9.99 1.78
CA ALA A 121 -6.60 9.99 3.14
C ALA A 121 -6.53 11.41 3.72
N MET A 122 -6.04 12.38 2.93
CA MET A 122 -5.98 13.79 3.34
C MET A 122 -7.37 14.36 3.65
N ARG A 123 -8.37 14.11 2.78
CA ARG A 123 -9.75 14.55 3.03
C ARG A 123 -10.31 13.94 4.30
N MET A 124 -10.20 12.62 4.48
CA MET A 124 -10.67 11.94 5.68
C MET A 124 -10.03 12.52 6.94
N LEU A 125 -8.72 12.78 6.91
CA LEU A 125 -8.00 13.31 8.06
C LEU A 125 -8.37 14.77 8.37
N HIS A 126 -8.61 15.61 7.36
CA HIS A 126 -8.91 17.04 7.55
C HIS A 126 -10.39 17.32 7.84
N ASP A 127 -11.31 16.57 7.22
CA ASP A 127 -12.74 16.83 7.36
C ASP A 127 -13.30 16.29 8.69
N GLU A 128 -12.82 15.12 9.14
CA GLU A 128 -13.40 14.38 10.29
C GLU A 128 -12.37 14.04 11.39
N GLY A 129 -11.07 14.21 11.13
CA GLY A 129 -10.00 13.63 11.94
C GLY A 129 -9.78 12.13 11.63
N PRO A 130 -8.77 11.47 12.24
CA PRO A 130 -8.47 10.07 11.95
C PRO A 130 -9.56 9.15 12.50
N SER A 131 -10.56 8.86 11.67
CA SER A 131 -11.65 7.94 11.98
C SER A 131 -11.16 6.49 12.13
N GLU A 132 -12.01 5.62 12.68
CA GLU A 132 -11.72 4.18 12.78
C GLU A 132 -11.36 3.58 11.41
N ALA A 133 -12.08 3.99 10.35
CA ALA A 133 -11.79 3.57 8.98
C ALA A 133 -10.41 4.03 8.52
N PHE A 134 -10.05 5.30 8.76
CA PHE A 134 -8.72 5.81 8.43
C PHE A 134 -7.62 5.01 9.13
N ASN A 135 -7.75 4.80 10.45
CA ASN A 135 -6.76 4.09 11.24
C ASN A 135 -6.63 2.62 10.81
N THR A 136 -7.75 1.95 10.50
CA THR A 136 -7.77 0.56 10.02
C THR A 136 -6.95 0.38 8.73
N ILE A 137 -6.97 1.38 7.85
CA ILE A 137 -6.18 1.38 6.61
C ILE A 137 -4.72 1.73 6.93
N ALA A 138 -4.48 2.86 7.60
CA ALA A 138 -3.15 3.37 7.87
C ALA A 138 -2.28 2.38 8.67
N LEU A 139 -2.85 1.67 9.63
CA LEU A 139 -2.15 0.66 10.45
C LEU A 139 -1.63 -0.55 9.66
N ARG A 140 -2.03 -0.70 8.39
CA ARG A 140 -1.49 -1.74 7.48
C ARG A 140 -0.22 -1.30 6.76
N SER A 141 0.14 -0.01 6.83
CA SER A 141 1.38 0.52 6.25
C SER A 141 2.61 -0.02 6.99
N ALA A 142 3.56 -0.52 6.21
CA ALA A 142 4.89 -0.88 6.69
C ALA A 142 5.69 0.37 7.07
N SER A 143 5.53 1.48 6.34
CA SER A 143 6.13 2.78 6.68
C SER A 143 5.66 3.28 8.05
N LEU A 144 4.35 3.29 8.30
CA LEU A 144 3.79 3.68 9.59
C LEU A 144 4.24 2.73 10.70
N THR A 145 4.25 1.42 10.45
CA THR A 145 4.76 0.43 11.41
C THR A 145 6.21 0.71 11.81
N THR A 146 7.04 1.12 10.85
CA THR A 146 8.45 1.46 11.08
C THR A 146 8.59 2.72 11.93
N VAL A 147 7.89 3.79 11.57
CA VAL A 147 7.84 5.05 12.33
C VAL A 147 7.33 4.80 13.75
N ASN A 148 6.21 4.09 13.89
CA ASN A 148 5.60 3.78 15.17
C ASN A 148 6.57 3.00 16.08
N ARG A 149 7.33 2.05 15.53
CA ARG A 149 8.36 1.31 16.27
C ARG A 149 9.50 2.19 16.74
N ALA A 150 9.97 3.12 15.90
CA ALA A 150 11.04 4.05 16.28
C ALA A 150 10.60 5.00 17.40
N LEU A 151 9.42 5.60 17.27
CA LEU A 151 8.86 6.49 18.29
C LEU A 151 8.65 5.78 19.63
N HIS A 152 8.14 4.54 19.63
CA HIS A 152 7.98 3.75 20.86
C HIS A 152 9.30 3.39 21.56
N LYS A 153 10.42 3.38 20.83
CA LYS A 153 11.75 3.20 21.42
C LYS A 153 12.33 4.49 22.01
N GLY A 154 11.68 5.63 21.76
CA GLY A 154 12.18 6.95 22.12
C GLY A 154 13.23 7.49 21.13
N ASP A 155 13.33 6.92 19.93
CA ASP A 155 14.21 7.42 18.88
C ASP A 155 13.66 8.76 18.35
N SER A 156 14.54 9.73 18.12
CA SER A 156 14.18 10.94 17.37
C SER A 156 14.18 10.65 15.88
N LEU A 157 13.17 11.15 15.17
CA LEU A 157 13.06 11.05 13.71
C LEU A 157 13.39 12.36 13.00
N ASP A 158 13.76 13.41 13.74
CA ASP A 158 14.06 14.72 13.17
C ASP A 158 15.24 14.66 12.18
N GLY A 159 15.04 15.24 11.00
CA GLY A 159 16.00 15.20 9.89
C GLY A 159 16.21 13.81 9.26
N GLY A 160 15.45 12.80 9.66
CA GLY A 160 15.54 11.44 9.12
C GLY A 160 14.93 11.31 7.72
N GLU A 161 15.42 10.34 6.95
CA GLU A 161 14.82 9.97 5.66
C GLU A 161 14.18 8.58 5.77
N LEU A 162 12.90 8.49 5.40
CA LEU A 162 12.19 7.23 5.36
C LEU A 162 12.35 6.59 3.98
N SER A 163 12.95 5.40 3.95
CA SER A 163 13.03 4.59 2.74
C SER A 163 11.64 4.19 2.24
N GLY A 164 11.48 4.13 0.92
CA GLY A 164 10.25 3.64 0.28
C GLY A 164 9.86 2.22 0.68
N PRO A 165 8.55 1.89 0.70
CA PRO A 165 8.10 0.53 0.99
C PRO A 165 8.55 -0.45 -0.10
N ALA A 166 8.80 -1.69 0.28
CA ALA A 166 9.04 -2.79 -0.65
C ALA A 166 7.74 -3.59 -0.84
N PHE A 167 7.12 -3.48 -2.02
CA PHE A 167 5.90 -4.21 -2.32
C PHE A 167 6.21 -5.63 -2.78
N ILE A 168 5.96 -6.59 -1.89
CA ILE A 168 6.13 -8.02 -2.15
C ILE A 168 4.93 -8.52 -2.95
N GLY A 169 5.17 -9.06 -4.14
CA GLY A 169 4.12 -9.59 -5.01
C GLY A 169 3.58 -8.59 -6.05
N LEU A 170 4.09 -7.35 -6.06
CA LEU A 170 3.94 -6.44 -7.21
C LEU A 170 5.14 -6.59 -8.14
N PRO A 171 4.96 -7.03 -9.40
CA PRO A 171 6.06 -7.15 -10.35
C PRO A 171 6.51 -5.77 -10.83
N ALA A 172 7.83 -5.55 -10.90
CA ALA A 172 8.39 -4.28 -11.37
C ALA A 172 7.94 -3.93 -12.79
N GLU A 173 7.68 -4.95 -13.62
CA GLU A 173 7.23 -4.85 -15.02
C GLU A 173 5.86 -4.15 -15.17
N LEU A 174 5.11 -3.98 -14.08
CA LEU A 174 3.95 -3.09 -14.10
C LEU A 174 4.36 -1.64 -14.36
N TYR A 175 5.52 -1.22 -13.87
CA TYR A 175 5.91 0.19 -13.76
C TYR A 175 7.12 0.57 -14.61
N VAL A 176 7.97 -0.39 -14.92
CA VAL A 176 9.13 -0.18 -15.80
C VAL A 176 8.73 -0.56 -17.22
N ALA A 177 9.03 0.31 -18.17
CA ALA A 177 8.93 -0.08 -19.57
C ALA A 177 9.82 -1.31 -19.81
N PRO A 178 9.40 -2.26 -20.65
CA PRO A 178 10.20 -3.44 -20.99
C PRO A 178 11.57 -3.09 -21.59
#